data_AF-A0A0E3NLA7-F1
#
_entry.id   AF-A0A0E3NLA7-F1
#
_cell.length_a   1.000
_cell.length_b   1.000
_cell.length_c   1.000
_cell.angle_alpha   90.00
_cell.angle_beta   90.00
_cell.angle_gamma   90.00
#
_symmetry.space_group_name_H-M   'P 1'
#
loop_
_entity.id
_entity.type
_entity.pdbx_description
1 polymer ?
#
loop_
_entity_poly.entity_id
_entity_poly.type
_entity_poly.pdbx_seq_one_letter_code
_entity_poly.pdbx_strand_id
1 'polypeptide(L)'
;MAYIHDLIDLIKNANDIYLVSPSNNVRSAYIQIDDLCELTMKSWLQSNTKYNHKSCIEDLEKLGLLKNPTHTNSFQKFIRNEVDQTQLENSLGIGRDESKKKQLDGVLSKYRSFFTWSPEYSAGQFKSFYNIVDEIKARKPFEQNNELYHILKNILDRRTHRNNFFHNQDQMGLTVDQNKCLDAFLDLYALNSLLFEDEFEQTIEGDYVFLAQMAVINLKRISSEMEYANRLYQDFLINYGSIKLDPNTLGHEFCLIYQDSYTFLDKLKDKFNTEKIAQQNEIDRINDLKKKNKHHIACIKQAGKQIERIERLIDRCFVQ
;
A
#
# COMPACT_ATOMS: atom_id res chain seq x y z
N MET A 1 4.69 0.15 14.48
CA MET A 1 3.80 0.76 15.49
C MET A 1 3.50 2.21 15.11
N ALA A 2 4.18 3.28 15.59
CA ALA A 2 3.72 4.66 15.27
C ALA A 2 3.76 5.08 13.78
N TYR A 3 4.73 4.61 12.99
CA TYR A 3 4.95 5.14 11.64
C TYR A 3 3.85 4.84 10.63
N ILE A 4 3.22 3.67 10.71
CA ILE A 4 2.20 3.29 9.74
C ILE A 4 0.89 4.03 9.98
N HIS A 5 0.50 4.27 11.23
CA HIS A 5 -0.68 5.09 11.55
C HIS A 5 -0.54 6.51 10.99
N ASP A 6 0.62 7.15 11.19
CA ASP A 6 0.90 8.47 10.63
C ASP A 6 0.83 8.46 9.08
N LEU A 7 1.32 7.39 8.44
CA LEU A 7 1.19 7.21 6.99
C LEU A 7 -0.27 7.07 6.56
N ILE A 8 -1.08 6.24 7.24
CA ILE A 8 -2.50 6.09 6.92
C ILE A 8 -3.23 7.42 7.02
N ASP A 9 -2.99 8.22 8.06
CA ASP A 9 -3.59 9.55 8.20
C ASP A 9 -3.20 10.50 7.05
N LEU A 10 -1.93 10.46 6.62
CA LEU A 10 -1.50 11.23 5.46
C LEU A 10 -2.15 10.76 4.15
N ILE A 11 -2.32 9.45 3.98
CA ILE A 11 -2.99 8.88 2.80
C ILE A 11 -4.49 9.24 2.82
N LYS A 12 -5.15 9.21 3.99
CA LYS A 12 -6.54 9.68 4.15
C LYS A 12 -6.70 11.12 3.69
N ASN A 13 -5.78 12.00 4.07
CA ASN A 13 -5.79 13.39 3.63
C ASN A 13 -5.60 13.52 2.10
N ALA A 14 -4.72 12.71 1.49
CA ALA A 14 -4.56 12.68 0.04
C ALA A 14 -5.81 12.17 -0.67
N ASN A 15 -6.46 11.13 -0.13
CA ASN A 15 -7.75 10.61 -0.61
C ASN A 15 -8.81 11.72 -0.56
N ASP A 16 -8.90 12.46 0.54
CA ASP A 16 -9.87 13.55 0.71
C ASP A 16 -9.67 14.67 -0.31
N ILE A 17 -8.43 15.09 -0.54
CA ILE A 17 -8.11 16.10 -1.55
C ILE A 17 -8.62 15.65 -2.92
N TYR A 18 -8.42 14.38 -3.28
CA TYR A 18 -8.95 13.83 -4.53
C TYR A 18 -10.48 13.77 -4.53
N LEU A 19 -11.10 13.22 -3.48
CA LEU A 19 -12.55 12.96 -3.41
C LEU A 19 -13.39 14.24 -3.30
N VAL A 20 -12.85 15.31 -2.73
CA VAL A 20 -13.53 16.61 -2.67
C VAL A 20 -13.76 17.18 -4.07
N SER A 21 -12.77 17.13 -4.96
CA SER A 21 -12.93 17.62 -6.33
C SER A 21 -12.01 16.87 -7.30
N PRO A 22 -12.43 15.68 -7.78
CA PRO A 22 -11.57 14.84 -8.61
C PRO A 22 -11.05 15.55 -9.85
N SER A 23 -11.88 16.33 -10.54
CA SER A 23 -11.50 17.03 -11.78
C SER A 23 -10.51 18.18 -11.58
N ASN A 24 -10.59 18.89 -10.46
CA ASN A 24 -9.73 20.05 -10.18
C ASN A 24 -8.46 19.68 -9.42
N ASN A 25 -8.49 18.58 -8.65
CA ASN A 25 -7.41 18.19 -7.75
C ASN A 25 -6.53 17.04 -8.27
N VAL A 26 -6.78 16.50 -9.49
CA VAL A 26 -5.99 15.40 -10.09
C VAL A 26 -4.48 15.63 -9.93
N ARG A 27 -3.99 16.82 -10.30
CA ARG A 27 -2.55 17.11 -10.31
C ARG A 27 -1.97 17.21 -8.91
N SER A 28 -2.69 17.87 -8.00
CA SER A 28 -2.28 18.03 -6.60
C SER A 28 -2.23 16.68 -5.89
N ALA A 29 -3.27 15.86 -6.04
CA ALA A 29 -3.31 14.52 -5.50
C ALA A 29 -2.19 13.64 -6.07
N TYR A 30 -1.97 13.67 -7.39
CA TYR A 30 -0.89 12.92 -8.05
C TYR A 30 0.50 13.25 -7.49
N ILE A 31 0.81 14.54 -7.29
CA ILE A 31 2.10 14.96 -6.73
C ILE A 31 2.25 14.48 -5.28
N GLN A 32 1.20 14.64 -4.46
CA GLN A 32 1.19 14.19 -3.07
C GLN A 32 1.41 12.68 -2.96
N ILE A 33 0.77 11.88 -3.82
CA ILE A 33 0.93 10.42 -3.83
C ILE A 33 2.39 10.02 -4.05
N ASP A 34 3.10 10.65 -4.99
CA ASP A 34 4.51 10.33 -5.24
C ASP A 34 5.41 10.65 -4.04
N ASP A 35 5.10 11.73 -3.30
CA ASP A 35 5.82 12.08 -2.08
C ASP A 35 5.48 11.12 -0.92
N LEU A 36 4.21 10.68 -0.84
CA LEU A 36 3.78 9.64 0.09
C LEU A 36 4.44 8.29 -0.22
N CYS A 37 4.59 7.89 -1.48
CA CYS A 37 5.32 6.67 -1.85
C CYS A 37 6.76 6.72 -1.33
N GLU A 38 7.47 7.85 -1.47
CA GLU A 38 8.81 8.01 -0.91
C GLU A 38 8.80 7.92 0.62
N LEU A 39 7.84 8.58 1.28
CA LEU A 39 7.72 8.55 2.73
C LEU A 39 7.42 7.14 3.25
N THR A 40 6.54 6.40 2.60
CA THR A 40 6.23 4.98 2.88
C THR A 40 7.50 4.14 2.81
N MET A 41 8.27 4.28 1.72
CA MET A 41 9.53 3.55 1.53
C MET A 41 10.58 3.88 2.61
N LYS A 42 10.75 5.17 2.94
CA LYS A 42 11.66 5.60 4.02
C LYS A 42 11.23 5.08 5.39
N SER A 43 9.94 5.17 5.68
CA SER A 43 9.35 4.69 6.94
C SER A 43 9.50 3.18 7.09
N TRP A 44 9.33 2.44 5.99
CA TRP A 44 9.58 1.01 5.97
C TRP A 44 11.06 0.69 6.20
N LEU A 45 11.99 1.36 5.50
CA LEU A 45 13.43 1.15 5.70
C LEU A 45 13.84 1.40 7.16
N GLN A 46 13.31 2.45 7.77
CA GLN A 46 13.54 2.75 9.18
C GLN A 46 12.93 1.69 10.12
N SER A 47 11.70 1.24 9.85
CA SER A 47 11.02 0.21 10.64
C SER A 47 11.71 -1.15 10.52
N ASN A 48 12.11 -1.53 9.30
CA ASN A 48 12.87 -2.74 9.01
C ASN A 48 14.23 -2.75 9.72
N THR A 49 14.91 -1.60 9.81
CA THR A 49 16.14 -1.43 10.62
C THR A 49 15.88 -1.73 12.09
N LYS A 50 14.84 -1.13 12.67
CA LYS A 50 14.47 -1.33 14.08
C LYS A 50 14.07 -2.78 14.37
N TYR A 51 13.31 -3.41 13.48
CA TYR A 51 12.92 -4.82 13.59
C TYR A 51 14.16 -5.73 13.59
N ASN A 52 15.04 -5.57 12.62
CA ASN A 52 16.26 -6.37 12.53
C ASN A 52 17.23 -6.14 13.70
N HIS A 53 17.28 -4.92 14.26
CA HIS A 53 18.01 -4.68 15.50
C HIS A 53 17.47 -5.51 16.65
N LYS A 54 16.15 -5.52 16.83
CA LYS A 54 15.49 -6.31 17.88
C LYS A 54 15.78 -7.79 17.69
N SER A 55 15.60 -8.33 16.47
CA SER A 55 15.91 -9.73 16.17
C SER A 55 17.39 -10.07 16.39
N CYS A 56 18.31 -9.15 16.07
CA CYS A 56 19.73 -9.34 16.33
C CYS A 56 20.02 -9.44 17.84
N ILE A 57 19.43 -8.55 18.64
CA ILE A 57 19.54 -8.61 20.11
C ILE A 57 19.00 -9.95 20.63
N GLU A 58 17.82 -10.37 20.19
CA GLU A 58 17.20 -11.64 20.59
C GLU A 58 18.07 -12.86 20.21
N ASP A 59 18.66 -12.88 19.01
CA ASP A 59 19.58 -13.94 18.58
C ASP A 59 20.85 -13.96 19.44
N LEU A 60 21.41 -12.79 19.78
CA LEU A 60 22.58 -12.70 20.66
C LEU A 60 22.26 -13.09 22.12
N GLU A 61 21.06 -12.79 22.62
CA GLU A 61 20.59 -13.21 23.95
C GLU A 61 20.38 -14.73 24.01
N LYS A 62 19.78 -15.34 22.97
CA LYS A 62 19.61 -16.80 22.87
C LYS A 62 20.94 -17.55 22.90
N LEU A 63 21.98 -16.98 22.28
CA LEU A 63 23.35 -17.52 22.31
C LEU A 63 24.08 -17.22 23.63
N GLY A 64 23.46 -16.48 24.55
CA GLY A 64 24.06 -16.05 25.80
C GLY A 64 25.24 -15.10 25.62
N LEU A 65 25.29 -14.34 24.52
CA LEU A 65 26.30 -13.32 24.27
C LEU A 65 25.91 -11.99 24.94
N LEU A 66 24.63 -11.61 24.85
CA LEU A 66 24.05 -10.51 25.63
C LEU A 66 23.40 -11.08 26.89
N LYS A 67 23.98 -10.82 28.07
CA LYS A 67 23.52 -11.40 29.35
C LYS A 67 22.98 -10.38 30.35
N ASN A 68 23.32 -9.11 30.15
CA ASN A 68 23.02 -8.05 31.10
C ASN A 68 22.93 -6.69 30.35
N PRO A 69 22.39 -5.64 30.99
CA PRO A 69 22.22 -4.33 30.37
C PRO A 69 23.53 -3.69 29.87
N THR A 70 24.67 -3.99 30.51
CA THR A 70 25.99 -3.47 30.09
C THR A 70 26.40 -4.05 28.73
N HIS A 71 26.12 -5.33 28.48
CA HIS A 71 26.37 -5.96 27.18
C HIS A 71 25.50 -5.30 26.11
N THR A 72 24.21 -5.12 26.38
CA THR A 72 23.27 -4.47 25.45
C THR A 72 23.69 -3.04 25.13
N ASN A 73 24.13 -2.26 26.13
CA ASN A 73 24.66 -0.91 25.92
C ASN A 73 25.92 -0.92 25.05
N SER A 74 26.84 -1.87 25.30
CA SER A 74 28.07 -2.01 24.50
C SER A 74 27.76 -2.37 23.04
N PHE A 75 26.77 -3.24 22.82
CA PHE A 75 26.29 -3.57 21.49
C PHE A 75 25.62 -2.37 20.78
N GLN A 76 24.84 -1.56 21.50
CA GLN A 76 24.27 -0.33 20.95
C GLN A 76 25.34 0.70 20.57
N LYS A 77 26.45 0.79 21.32
CA LYS A 77 27.61 1.61 20.95
C LYS A 77 28.29 1.09 19.69
N PHE A 78 28.41 -0.23 19.56
CA PHE A 78 28.97 -0.88 18.38
C PHE A 78 28.14 -0.59 17.13
N ILE A 79 26.81 -0.72 17.21
CA ILE A 79 25.89 -0.36 16.12
C ILE A 79 26.07 1.10 15.68
N ARG A 80 26.30 2.00 16.62
CA ARG A 80 26.54 3.43 16.36
C ARG A 80 27.96 3.75 15.89
N ASN A 81 28.80 2.74 15.69
CA ASN A 81 30.22 2.86 15.38
C ASN A 81 31.00 3.68 16.44
N GLU A 82 30.53 3.72 17.69
CA GLU A 82 31.22 4.37 18.81
C GLU A 82 32.31 3.47 19.40
N VAL A 83 32.21 2.15 19.18
CA VAL A 83 33.21 1.15 19.55
C VAL A 83 33.43 0.17 18.41
N ASP A 84 34.63 -0.38 18.31
CA ASP A 84 34.95 -1.42 17.33
C ASP A 84 34.54 -2.82 17.82
N GLN A 85 34.70 -3.83 16.94
CA GLN A 85 34.33 -5.20 17.26
C GLN A 85 35.18 -5.79 18.39
N THR A 86 36.47 -5.47 18.47
CA THR A 86 37.35 -5.96 19.54
C THR A 86 36.93 -5.41 20.90
N GLN A 87 36.53 -4.14 20.95
CA GLN A 87 35.98 -3.50 22.14
C GLN A 87 34.64 -4.11 22.54
N LEU A 88 33.78 -4.45 21.58
CA LEU A 88 32.55 -5.20 21.83
C LEU A 88 32.87 -6.58 22.42
N GLU A 89 33.72 -7.38 21.78
CA GLU A 89 34.13 -8.72 22.24
C GLU A 89 34.67 -8.71 23.68
N ASN A 90 35.50 -7.71 24.01
CA ASN A 90 36.01 -7.52 25.37
C ASN A 90 34.88 -7.18 26.36
N SER A 91 33.96 -6.31 25.97
CA SER A 91 32.81 -5.91 26.80
C SER A 91 31.82 -7.05 27.04
N LEU A 92 31.73 -8.01 26.11
CA LEU A 92 30.93 -9.23 26.26
C LEU A 92 31.65 -10.33 27.05
N GLY A 93 32.93 -10.14 27.39
CA GLY A 93 33.74 -11.14 28.08
C GLY A 93 34.13 -12.34 27.20
N ILE A 94 34.16 -12.17 25.88
CA ILE A 94 34.44 -13.23 24.90
C ILE A 94 35.75 -13.04 24.14
N GLY A 95 36.56 -12.03 24.48
CA GLY A 95 37.79 -11.67 23.76
C GLY A 95 38.83 -12.80 23.60
N ARG A 96 38.73 -13.89 24.36
CA ARG A 96 39.59 -15.09 24.26
C ARG A 96 38.83 -16.38 23.87
N ASP A 97 37.50 -16.32 23.73
CA ASP A 97 36.64 -17.47 23.46
C ASP A 97 36.30 -17.53 21.97
N GLU A 98 37.14 -18.22 21.20
CA GLU A 98 37.06 -18.27 19.73
C GLU A 98 35.74 -18.84 19.21
N SER A 99 35.12 -19.75 19.97
CA SER A 99 33.81 -20.32 19.64
C SER A 99 32.72 -19.24 19.70
N LYS A 100 32.71 -18.45 20.78
CA LYS A 100 31.75 -17.36 20.94
C LYS A 100 32.01 -16.19 19.99
N LYS A 101 33.27 -15.93 19.61
CA LYS A 101 33.59 -14.95 18.56
C LYS A 101 32.97 -15.35 17.23
N LYS A 102 33.13 -16.61 16.82
CA LYS A 102 32.49 -17.13 15.60
C LYS A 102 30.97 -17.05 15.65
N GLN A 103 30.37 -17.29 16.81
CA GLN A 103 28.93 -17.11 17.01
C GLN A 103 28.51 -15.64 16.86
N LEU A 104 29.26 -14.72 17.47
CA LEU A 104 29.05 -13.27 17.32
C LEU A 104 29.15 -12.88 15.85
N ASP A 105 30.23 -13.24 15.16
CA ASP A 105 30.44 -12.94 13.74
C ASP A 105 29.32 -13.49 12.84
N GLY A 106 28.86 -14.71 13.12
CA GLY A 106 27.72 -15.31 12.43
C GLY A 106 26.45 -14.48 12.55
N VAL A 107 26.14 -13.98 13.75
CA VAL A 107 24.99 -13.10 13.96
C VAL A 107 25.22 -11.71 13.36
N LEU A 108 26.38 -11.10 13.58
CA LEU A 108 26.67 -9.76 13.07
C LEU A 108 26.63 -9.73 11.55
N SER A 109 27.22 -10.72 10.87
CA SER A 109 27.21 -10.80 9.40
C SER A 109 25.79 -10.93 8.82
N LYS A 110 24.88 -11.64 9.49
CA LYS A 110 23.47 -11.75 9.12
C LYS A 110 22.74 -10.39 9.19
N TYR A 111 23.07 -9.55 10.18
CA TYR A 111 22.33 -8.30 10.45
C TYR A 111 23.06 -7.01 10.04
N ARG A 112 24.31 -7.08 9.56
CA ARG A 112 25.19 -5.92 9.37
C ARG A 112 24.60 -4.83 8.48
N SER A 113 23.94 -5.19 7.39
CA SER A 113 23.30 -4.26 6.45
C SER A 113 22.09 -3.51 7.04
N PHE A 114 21.63 -3.93 8.22
CA PHE A 114 20.48 -3.38 8.92
C PHE A 114 20.84 -2.58 10.17
N PHE A 115 22.13 -2.42 10.52
CA PHE A 115 22.55 -1.73 11.75
C PHE A 115 22.27 -0.24 11.78
N THR A 116 22.25 0.41 10.64
CA THR A 116 21.90 1.81 10.57
C THR A 116 21.19 2.08 9.27
N TRP A 117 20.13 2.88 9.33
CA TRP A 117 19.56 3.49 8.16
C TRP A 117 19.34 4.97 8.44
N SER A 118 19.72 5.79 7.47
CA SER A 118 19.51 7.24 7.46
C SER A 118 18.97 7.63 6.08
N PRO A 119 18.09 8.64 6.00
CA PRO A 119 17.71 9.25 4.72
C PRO A 119 18.88 10.02 4.06
N GLU A 120 19.98 10.23 4.79
CA GLU A 120 21.18 10.93 4.33
C GLU A 120 22.37 9.97 4.19
N TYR A 121 23.26 10.31 3.27
CA TYR A 121 24.62 9.78 3.24
C TYR A 121 25.43 10.33 4.42
N SER A 122 26.56 9.67 4.72
CA SER A 122 27.49 10.14 5.76
C SER A 122 28.04 11.55 5.51
N ALA A 123 28.02 12.03 4.27
CA ALA A 123 28.39 13.39 3.89
C ALA A 123 27.26 14.44 4.09
N GLY A 124 26.12 14.07 4.68
CA GLY A 124 24.97 14.96 4.94
C GLY A 124 24.08 15.24 3.73
N GLN A 125 24.30 14.55 2.60
CA GLN A 125 23.45 14.67 1.41
C GLN A 125 22.27 13.70 1.50
N PHE A 126 21.06 14.14 1.18
CA PHE A 126 19.89 13.24 1.11
C PHE A 126 20.05 12.21 -0.01
N LYS A 127 19.63 10.97 0.28
CA LYS A 127 19.55 9.90 -0.70
C LYS A 127 18.52 10.25 -1.77
N SER A 128 18.87 9.98 -3.02
CA SER A 128 17.90 10.12 -4.11
C SER A 128 16.84 9.02 -4.03
N PHE A 129 15.73 9.22 -4.73
CA PHE A 129 14.67 8.22 -4.82
C PHE A 129 15.16 6.88 -5.38
N TYR A 130 16.04 6.91 -6.38
CA TYR A 130 16.64 5.69 -6.95
C TYR A 130 17.41 4.91 -5.89
N ASN A 131 18.18 5.60 -5.05
CA ASN A 131 18.92 4.96 -3.97
C ASN A 131 17.99 4.32 -2.92
N ILE A 132 16.86 4.96 -2.60
CA ILE A 132 15.86 4.41 -1.68
C ILE A 132 15.25 3.13 -2.25
N VAL A 133 14.90 3.12 -3.54
CA VAL A 133 14.35 1.94 -4.23
C VAL A 133 15.37 0.80 -4.26
N ASP A 134 16.64 1.09 -4.52
CA ASP A 134 17.70 0.07 -4.53
C ASP A 134 17.96 -0.51 -3.13
N GLU A 135 17.88 0.31 -2.09
CA GLU A 135 17.96 -0.17 -0.70
C GLU A 135 16.79 -1.07 -0.31
N ILE A 136 15.58 -0.79 -0.81
CA ILE A 136 14.43 -1.68 -0.62
C ILE A 136 14.68 -3.03 -1.30
N LYS A 137 15.10 -3.02 -2.57
CA LYS A 137 15.44 -4.25 -3.31
C LYS A 137 16.52 -5.07 -2.60
N ALA A 138 17.51 -4.41 -2.00
CA ALA A 138 18.58 -5.08 -1.26
C ALA A 138 18.09 -5.72 0.04
N ARG A 139 17.12 -5.10 0.73
CA ARG A 139 16.60 -5.56 2.03
C ARG A 139 15.42 -6.51 1.93
N LYS A 140 14.64 -6.42 0.86
CA LYS A 140 13.55 -7.31 0.49
C LYS A 140 13.82 -7.79 -0.93
N PRO A 141 14.70 -8.79 -1.13
CA PRO A 141 14.99 -9.28 -2.47
C PRO A 141 13.76 -9.99 -3.04
N PHE A 142 13.41 -9.64 -4.27
CA PHE A 142 12.29 -10.21 -5.00
C PHE A 142 12.65 -10.42 -6.48
N GLU A 143 11.97 -11.37 -7.13
CA GLU A 143 12.14 -11.65 -8.56
C GLU A 143 11.51 -10.55 -9.43
N GLN A 144 11.91 -10.46 -10.70
CA GLN A 144 11.37 -9.45 -11.63
C GLN A 144 9.87 -9.59 -11.90
N ASN A 145 9.31 -10.79 -11.71
CA ASN A 145 7.87 -11.05 -11.83
C ASN A 145 7.10 -10.76 -10.54
N ASN A 146 7.77 -10.30 -9.48
CA ASN A 146 7.14 -9.95 -8.22
C ASN A 146 6.35 -8.64 -8.35
N GLU A 147 5.18 -8.57 -7.73
CA GLU A 147 4.32 -7.39 -7.78
C GLU A 147 5.04 -6.13 -7.27
N LEU A 148 5.81 -6.22 -6.19
CA LEU A 148 6.57 -5.09 -5.64
C LEU A 148 7.59 -4.54 -6.64
N TYR A 149 8.17 -5.38 -7.50
CA TYR A 149 9.05 -4.91 -8.57
C TYR A 149 8.30 -4.00 -9.55
N HIS A 150 7.10 -4.42 -9.97
CA HIS A 150 6.28 -3.65 -10.90
C HIS A 150 5.79 -2.34 -10.29
N ILE A 151 5.33 -2.37 -9.03
CA ILE A 151 4.91 -1.17 -8.30
C ILE A 151 6.08 -0.16 -8.18
N LEU A 152 7.24 -0.61 -7.72
CA LEU A 152 8.42 0.26 -7.60
C LEU A 152 8.86 0.84 -8.94
N LYS A 153 8.77 0.06 -10.02
CA LYS A 153 9.05 0.53 -11.38
C LYS A 153 8.05 1.61 -11.81
N ASN A 154 6.75 1.39 -11.62
CA ASN A 154 5.72 2.36 -11.97
C ASN A 154 5.92 3.68 -11.23
N ILE A 155 6.20 3.64 -9.93
CA ILE A 155 6.47 4.83 -9.13
C ILE A 155 7.74 5.55 -9.62
N LEU A 156 8.79 4.79 -9.96
CA LEU A 156 10.04 5.34 -10.51
C LEU A 156 9.81 6.07 -11.83
N ASP A 157 9.04 5.45 -12.73
CA ASP A 157 8.72 6.01 -14.05
C ASP A 157 7.89 7.30 -13.90
N ARG A 158 6.88 7.32 -13.01
CA ARG A 158 6.12 8.53 -12.67
C ARG A 158 7.00 9.64 -12.14
N ARG A 159 7.88 9.32 -11.19
CA ARG A 159 8.78 10.30 -10.58
C ARG A 159 9.82 10.84 -11.57
N THR A 160 10.30 9.98 -12.47
CA THR A 160 11.19 10.40 -13.57
C THR A 160 10.44 11.38 -14.47
N HIS A 161 9.20 11.08 -14.83
CA HIS A 161 8.36 11.98 -15.64
C HIS A 161 8.09 13.32 -14.92
N ARG A 162 7.85 13.29 -13.61
CA ARG A 162 7.69 14.49 -12.77
C ARG A 162 8.96 15.33 -12.69
N ASN A 163 10.11 14.69 -12.47
CA ASN A 163 11.40 15.40 -12.44
C ASN A 163 11.73 16.01 -13.81
N ASN A 164 11.46 15.29 -14.90
CA ASN A 164 11.63 15.82 -16.26
C ASN A 164 10.75 17.06 -16.48
N PHE A 165 9.52 17.09 -15.95
CA PHE A 165 8.69 18.30 -16.04
C PHE A 165 9.35 19.54 -15.41
N PHE A 166 10.09 19.38 -14.31
CA PHE A 166 10.78 20.50 -13.65
C PHE A 166 12.11 20.89 -14.31
N HIS A 167 12.69 20.03 -15.15
CA HIS A 167 14.05 20.20 -15.66
C HIS A 167 14.15 20.24 -17.18
N ASN A 168 13.12 19.79 -17.91
CA ASN A 168 13.06 19.78 -19.35
C ASN A 168 12.21 20.95 -19.85
N GLN A 169 12.86 21.92 -20.50
CA GLN A 169 12.21 23.11 -21.05
C GLN A 169 11.22 22.79 -22.20
N ASP A 170 11.36 21.62 -22.83
CA ASP A 170 10.47 21.17 -23.90
C ASP A 170 9.18 20.53 -23.36
N GLN A 171 9.10 20.25 -22.05
CA GLN A 171 7.92 19.66 -21.42
C GLN A 171 6.97 20.76 -20.93
N MET A 172 5.99 21.13 -21.76
CA MET A 172 5.03 22.20 -21.48
C MET A 172 4.04 21.93 -20.32
N GLY A 173 4.04 20.72 -19.73
CA GLY A 173 3.10 20.34 -18.68
C GLY A 173 3.36 18.95 -18.09
N LEU A 174 2.94 18.77 -16.83
CA LEU A 174 2.73 17.45 -16.25
C LEU A 174 1.38 16.94 -16.74
N THR A 175 1.37 16.15 -17.82
CA THR A 175 0.13 15.63 -18.43
C THR A 175 -0.44 14.48 -17.58
N VAL A 176 -1.07 14.86 -16.46
CA VAL A 176 -1.78 13.95 -15.55
C VAL A 176 -3.27 14.02 -15.83
N ASP A 177 -3.82 12.88 -16.27
CA ASP A 177 -5.25 12.66 -16.35
C ASP A 177 -5.76 11.90 -15.12
N GLN A 178 -7.07 11.76 -15.00
CA GLN A 178 -7.70 11.10 -13.86
C GLN A 178 -7.28 9.64 -13.71
N ASN A 179 -7.06 8.91 -14.80
CA ASN A 179 -6.67 7.50 -14.76
C ASN A 179 -5.26 7.34 -14.19
N LYS A 180 -4.31 8.17 -14.64
CA LYS A 180 -2.95 8.18 -14.09
C LYS A 180 -2.91 8.50 -12.60
N CYS A 181 -3.79 9.38 -12.13
CA CYS A 181 -3.91 9.69 -10.70
C CYS A 181 -4.49 8.53 -9.91
N LEU A 182 -5.52 7.88 -10.43
CA LEU A 182 -6.11 6.71 -9.80
C LEU A 182 -5.13 5.52 -9.78
N ASP A 183 -4.39 5.29 -10.87
CA ASP A 183 -3.29 4.31 -10.91
C ASP A 183 -2.22 4.60 -9.84
N ALA A 184 -1.88 5.88 -9.64
CA ALA A 184 -0.93 6.26 -8.60
C ALA A 184 -1.44 5.95 -7.19
N PHE A 185 -2.72 6.17 -6.90
CA PHE A 185 -3.33 5.77 -5.62
C PHE A 185 -3.26 4.25 -5.43
N LEU A 186 -3.59 3.48 -6.47
CA LEU A 186 -3.54 2.02 -6.38
C LEU A 186 -2.12 1.52 -6.11
N ASP A 187 -1.13 2.09 -6.79
CA ASP A 187 0.27 1.78 -6.53
C ASP A 187 0.69 2.13 -5.10
N LEU A 188 0.19 3.22 -4.53
CA LEU A 188 0.44 3.60 -3.14
C LEU A 188 -0.17 2.61 -2.15
N TYR A 189 -1.43 2.18 -2.37
CA TYR A 189 -2.05 1.17 -1.51
C TYR A 189 -1.33 -0.17 -1.59
N ALA A 190 -1.01 -0.63 -2.80
CA ALA A 190 -0.25 -1.85 -3.03
C ALA A 190 1.15 -1.76 -2.40
N LEU A 191 1.83 -0.62 -2.51
CA LEU A 191 3.13 -0.39 -1.88
C LEU A 191 3.06 -0.54 -0.36
N ASN A 192 2.04 0.03 0.30
CA ASN A 192 1.90 -0.10 1.75
C ASN A 192 1.61 -1.55 2.16
N SER A 193 0.68 -2.23 1.49
CA SER A 193 0.39 -3.66 1.73
C SER A 193 1.62 -4.54 1.51
N LEU A 194 2.36 -4.36 0.41
CA LEU A 194 3.53 -5.19 0.10
C LEU A 194 4.75 -4.91 0.99
N LEU A 195 4.90 -3.69 1.53
CA LEU A 195 6.02 -3.36 2.39
C LEU A 195 5.74 -3.72 3.86
N PHE A 196 4.56 -3.37 4.37
CA PHE A 196 4.21 -3.56 5.78
C PHE A 196 3.43 -4.85 6.07
N GLU A 197 2.95 -5.55 5.04
CA GLU A 197 2.27 -6.85 5.14
C GLU A 197 1.13 -6.78 6.18
N ASP A 198 1.07 -7.74 7.11
CA ASP A 198 0.08 -7.82 8.18
C ASP A 198 -0.04 -6.53 9.00
N GLU A 199 1.04 -5.74 9.15
CA GLU A 199 0.99 -4.48 9.90
C GLU A 199 0.05 -3.48 9.22
N PHE A 200 0.00 -3.45 7.88
CA PHE A 200 -0.92 -2.58 7.14
C PHE A 200 -2.37 -3.02 7.32
N GLU A 201 -2.66 -4.31 7.13
CA GLU A 201 -4.01 -4.88 7.28
C GLU A 201 -4.56 -4.64 8.70
N GLN A 202 -3.77 -4.94 9.73
CA GLN A 202 -4.15 -4.70 11.13
C GLN A 202 -4.36 -3.22 11.45
N THR A 203 -3.60 -2.33 10.79
CA THR A 203 -3.72 -0.88 11.03
C THR A 203 -5.01 -0.31 10.47
N ILE A 204 -5.44 -0.81 9.31
CA ILE A 204 -6.65 -0.32 8.63
C ILE A 204 -7.90 -1.08 9.05
N GLU A 205 -7.74 -2.21 9.74
CA GLU A 205 -8.84 -2.97 10.33
C GLU A 205 -9.65 -2.07 11.28
N GLY A 206 -10.92 -1.84 10.93
CA GLY A 206 -11.81 -0.97 11.68
C GLY A 206 -11.70 0.53 11.36
N ASP A 207 -10.74 0.98 10.55
CA ASP A 207 -10.76 2.35 9.97
C ASP A 207 -11.69 2.39 8.76
N TYR A 208 -13.00 2.38 9.04
CA TYR A 208 -14.02 2.36 8.00
C TYR A 208 -13.97 3.57 7.07
N VAL A 209 -13.46 4.72 7.53
CA VAL A 209 -13.28 5.89 6.68
C VAL A 209 -12.23 5.61 5.61
N PHE A 210 -11.05 5.11 6.01
CA PHE A 210 -9.99 4.77 5.08
C PHE A 210 -10.42 3.66 4.11
N LEU A 211 -11.05 2.60 4.62
CA LEU A 211 -11.58 1.52 3.80
C LEU A 211 -12.62 2.02 2.78
N ALA A 212 -13.49 2.96 3.17
CA ALA A 212 -14.48 3.55 2.27
C ALA A 212 -13.83 4.40 1.17
N GLN A 213 -12.83 5.20 1.53
CA GLN A 213 -12.06 5.98 0.56
C GLN A 213 -11.34 5.05 -0.45
N MET A 214 -10.66 4.01 0.04
CA MET A 214 -10.00 3.01 -0.82
C MET A 214 -10.99 2.32 -1.75
N ALA A 215 -12.14 1.90 -1.24
CA ALA A 215 -13.19 1.25 -2.04
C ALA A 215 -13.69 2.18 -3.15
N VAL A 216 -13.95 3.46 -2.85
CA VAL A 216 -14.39 4.45 -3.83
C VAL A 216 -13.32 4.74 -4.88
N ILE A 217 -12.06 4.88 -4.48
CA ILE A 217 -10.94 5.13 -5.40
C ILE A 217 -10.72 3.93 -6.33
N ASN A 218 -10.71 2.70 -5.79
CA ASN A 218 -10.68 1.47 -6.58
C ASN A 218 -11.85 1.40 -7.56
N LEU A 219 -13.06 1.70 -7.10
CA LEU A 219 -14.26 1.65 -7.92
C LEU A 219 -14.25 2.70 -9.03
N LYS A 220 -13.80 3.93 -8.76
CA LYS A 220 -13.58 4.96 -9.78
C LYS A 220 -12.57 4.50 -10.83
N ARG A 221 -11.49 3.83 -10.40
CA ARG A 221 -10.48 3.30 -11.33
C ARG A 221 -11.02 2.18 -12.21
N ILE A 222 -11.83 1.28 -11.65
CA ILE A 222 -12.43 0.19 -12.44
C ILE A 222 -13.53 0.75 -13.36
N SER A 223 -14.29 1.74 -12.89
CA SER A 223 -15.36 2.40 -13.64
C SER A 223 -14.86 3.11 -14.90
N SER A 224 -13.59 3.54 -14.95
CA SER A 224 -13.00 4.13 -16.16
C SER A 224 -12.69 3.10 -17.26
N GLU A 225 -12.61 1.81 -16.92
CA GLU A 225 -12.43 0.70 -17.87
C GLU A 225 -13.74 -0.08 -18.12
N MET A 226 -14.66 -0.05 -17.16
CA MET A 226 -15.86 -0.87 -17.14
C MET A 226 -17.11 -0.02 -16.97
N GLU A 227 -17.78 0.31 -18.07
CA GLU A 227 -19.03 1.09 -18.08
C GLU A 227 -20.11 0.47 -17.18
N TYR A 228 -20.16 -0.85 -17.07
CA TYR A 228 -21.08 -1.54 -16.16
C TYR A 228 -20.83 -1.20 -14.68
N ALA A 229 -19.56 -1.18 -14.25
CA ALA A 229 -19.19 -0.80 -12.89
C ALA A 229 -19.56 0.65 -12.61
N ASN A 230 -19.32 1.55 -13.57
CA ASN A 230 -19.70 2.94 -13.47
C ASN A 230 -21.22 3.09 -13.28
N ARG A 231 -22.03 2.40 -14.08
CA ARG A 231 -23.50 2.46 -13.97
C ARG A 231 -24.00 1.96 -12.61
N LEU A 232 -23.49 0.83 -12.12
CA LEU A 232 -23.87 0.32 -10.80
C LEU A 232 -23.51 1.29 -9.68
N TYR A 233 -22.32 1.90 -9.77
CA TYR A 233 -21.87 2.86 -8.79
C TYR A 233 -22.68 4.15 -8.80
N GLN A 234 -22.97 4.71 -9.98
CA GLN A 234 -23.81 5.89 -10.10
C GLN A 234 -25.23 5.62 -9.60
N ASP A 235 -25.81 4.47 -9.94
CA ASP A 235 -27.12 4.06 -9.43
C ASP A 235 -27.12 3.89 -7.90
N PHE A 236 -26.04 3.34 -7.33
CA PHE A 236 -25.85 3.31 -5.88
C PHE A 236 -25.86 4.73 -5.29
N LEU A 237 -25.03 5.64 -5.81
CA LEU A 237 -24.90 7.00 -5.30
C LEU A 237 -26.23 7.77 -5.35
N ILE A 238 -26.98 7.67 -6.45
CA ILE A 238 -28.29 8.32 -6.62
C ILE A 238 -29.30 7.84 -5.57
N ASN A 239 -29.24 6.54 -5.22
CA ASN A 239 -30.19 5.92 -4.31
C ASN A 239 -29.66 5.83 -2.86
N TYR A 240 -28.46 6.36 -2.58
CA TYR A 240 -27.83 6.26 -1.28
C TYR A 240 -28.38 7.33 -0.31
N GLY A 241 -29.31 6.89 0.54
CA GLY A 241 -29.81 7.70 1.65
C GLY A 241 -30.74 8.84 1.26
N SER A 242 -30.90 9.82 2.16
CA SER A 242 -31.76 10.99 1.99
C SER A 242 -31.01 12.23 1.46
N ILE A 243 -29.70 12.10 1.22
CA ILE A 243 -28.87 13.18 0.70
C ILE A 243 -29.24 13.40 -0.77
N LYS A 244 -29.89 14.53 -1.04
CA LYS A 244 -30.30 14.97 -2.38
C LYS A 244 -29.19 15.71 -3.13
N LEU A 245 -27.94 15.38 -2.86
CA LEU A 245 -26.83 15.93 -3.62
C LEU A 245 -26.71 15.12 -4.90
N ASP A 246 -26.60 15.80 -6.04
CA ASP A 246 -26.29 15.12 -7.30
C ASP A 246 -24.91 14.46 -7.15
N PRO A 247 -24.74 13.17 -7.54
CA PRO A 247 -23.46 12.47 -7.49
C PRO A 247 -22.28 13.21 -8.13
N ASN A 248 -22.55 14.19 -8.99
CA ASN A 248 -21.54 15.02 -9.66
C ASN A 248 -21.21 16.31 -8.89
N THR A 249 -21.76 16.51 -7.69
CA THR A 249 -21.47 17.68 -6.85
C THR A 249 -20.14 17.53 -6.13
N LEU A 250 -19.50 18.68 -5.90
CA LEU A 250 -18.24 18.77 -5.18
C LEU A 250 -18.39 18.18 -3.78
N GLY A 251 -17.53 17.22 -3.44
CA GLY A 251 -17.51 16.57 -2.13
C GLY A 251 -18.65 15.59 -1.87
N HIS A 252 -19.42 15.17 -2.88
CA HIS A 252 -20.51 14.21 -2.68
C HIS A 252 -20.05 12.94 -1.96
N GLU A 253 -19.10 12.21 -2.54
CA GLU A 253 -18.58 10.99 -1.93
C GLU A 253 -17.91 11.25 -0.58
N PHE A 254 -17.18 12.36 -0.46
CA PHE A 254 -16.58 12.78 0.80
C PHE A 254 -17.65 12.90 1.90
N CYS A 255 -18.77 13.59 1.63
CA CYS A 255 -19.86 13.71 2.60
C CYS A 255 -20.49 12.36 2.95
N LEU A 256 -20.71 11.48 1.96
CA LEU A 256 -21.29 10.16 2.22
C LEU A 256 -20.39 9.29 3.10
N ILE A 257 -19.08 9.28 2.82
CA ILE A 257 -18.08 8.53 3.59
C ILE A 257 -18.05 9.02 5.03
N TYR A 258 -17.99 10.32 5.26
CA TYR A 258 -17.81 10.87 6.61
C TYR A 258 -19.11 10.93 7.44
N GLN A 259 -20.28 10.76 6.82
CA GLN A 259 -21.55 10.70 7.56
C GLN A 259 -21.71 9.37 8.30
N ASP A 260 -21.48 8.25 7.62
CA ASP A 260 -21.54 6.90 8.18
C ASP A 260 -20.77 5.92 7.27
N SER A 261 -19.45 5.88 7.44
CA SER A 261 -18.53 5.10 6.60
C SER A 261 -18.80 3.60 6.64
N TYR A 262 -19.23 3.09 7.80
CA TYR A 262 -19.55 1.67 7.97
C TYR A 262 -20.78 1.30 7.14
N THR A 263 -21.89 1.99 7.34
CA THR A 263 -23.14 1.75 6.60
C THR A 263 -22.96 2.05 5.11
N PHE A 264 -22.12 3.02 4.74
CA PHE A 264 -21.75 3.29 3.35
C PHE A 264 -21.09 2.08 2.69
N LEU A 265 -20.03 1.55 3.30
CA LEU A 265 -19.31 0.38 2.79
C LEU A 265 -20.21 -0.85 2.70
N ASP A 266 -20.97 -1.12 3.77
CA ASP A 266 -21.85 -2.28 3.85
C ASP A 266 -22.91 -2.25 2.75
N LYS A 267 -23.62 -1.13 2.59
CA LYS A 267 -24.62 -0.96 1.53
C LYS A 267 -24.01 -0.99 0.12
N LEU A 268 -22.81 -0.46 -0.07
CA LEU A 268 -22.14 -0.50 -1.36
C LEU A 268 -21.79 -1.95 -1.73
N LYS A 269 -21.26 -2.73 -0.77
CA LYS A 269 -20.99 -4.16 -0.95
C LYS A 269 -22.27 -4.94 -1.21
N ASP A 270 -23.34 -4.66 -0.47
CA ASP A 270 -24.66 -5.27 -0.65
C ASP A 270 -25.29 -4.97 -2.00
N LYS A 271 -25.09 -3.77 -2.55
CA LYS A 271 -25.53 -3.43 -3.91
C LYS A 271 -24.91 -4.37 -4.95
N PHE A 272 -23.60 -4.60 -4.87
CA PHE A 272 -22.91 -5.52 -5.78
C PHE A 272 -23.34 -6.97 -5.55
N ASN A 273 -23.49 -7.41 -4.30
CA ASN A 273 -23.98 -8.75 -3.99
C ASN A 273 -25.41 -8.99 -4.49
N THR A 274 -26.30 -8.00 -4.34
CA THR A 274 -27.68 -8.07 -4.83
C THR A 274 -27.71 -8.22 -6.35
N GLU A 275 -26.90 -7.44 -7.06
CA GLU A 275 -26.77 -7.53 -8.51
C GLU A 275 -26.22 -8.90 -8.93
N LYS A 276 -25.21 -9.43 -8.23
CA LYS A 276 -24.69 -10.79 -8.45
C LYS A 276 -25.79 -11.85 -8.31
N ILE A 277 -26.57 -11.78 -7.24
CA ILE A 277 -27.69 -12.70 -6.99
C ILE A 277 -28.75 -12.57 -8.09
N ALA A 278 -29.05 -11.36 -8.56
CA ALA A 278 -29.99 -11.16 -9.67
C ALA A 278 -29.51 -11.84 -10.97
N GLN A 279 -28.21 -11.76 -11.29
CA GLN A 279 -27.63 -12.47 -12.44
C GLN A 279 -27.69 -14.00 -12.25
N GLN A 280 -27.44 -14.50 -11.03
CA GLN A 280 -27.55 -15.93 -10.72
C GLN A 280 -28.98 -16.45 -10.84
N ASN A 281 -29.96 -15.70 -10.31
CA ASN A 281 -31.38 -16.04 -10.42
C ASN A 281 -31.83 -16.09 -11.89
N GLU A 282 -31.28 -15.24 -12.76
CA GLU A 282 -31.58 -15.30 -14.20
C GLU A 282 -31.01 -16.56 -14.85
N ILE A 283 -29.80 -16.99 -14.46
CA ILE A 283 -29.23 -18.27 -14.91
C ILE A 283 -30.11 -19.43 -14.46
N ASP A 284 -30.53 -19.44 -13.20
CA ASP A 284 -31.34 -20.51 -12.61
C ASP A 284 -32.72 -20.57 -13.28
N ARG A 285 -33.38 -19.42 -13.45
CA ARG A 285 -34.66 -19.30 -14.17
C ARG A 285 -34.58 -19.86 -15.59
N ILE A 286 -33.53 -19.53 -16.34
CA ILE A 286 -33.32 -20.08 -17.69
C ILE A 286 -33.02 -21.57 -17.62
N ASN A 287 -32.29 -22.01 -16.59
CA ASN A 287 -31.93 -23.41 -16.42
C ASN A 287 -33.12 -24.33 -16.19
N ASP A 288 -34.17 -23.81 -15.53
CA ASP A 288 -35.43 -24.50 -15.24
C ASP A 288 -36.38 -24.58 -16.45
N LEU A 289 -36.07 -23.90 -17.56
CA LEU A 289 -36.90 -23.98 -18.76
C LEU A 289 -36.82 -25.39 -19.40
N LYS A 290 -37.99 -26.00 -19.60
CA LYS A 290 -38.14 -27.33 -20.25
C LYS A 290 -37.49 -27.43 -21.63
N LYS A 291 -37.43 -26.32 -22.38
CA LYS A 291 -36.74 -26.24 -23.68
C LYS A 291 -35.89 -24.98 -23.73
N LYS A 292 -34.59 -25.16 -23.97
CA LYS A 292 -33.62 -24.08 -24.13
C LYS A 292 -33.34 -23.86 -25.62
N ASN A 293 -33.35 -22.60 -26.05
CA ASN A 293 -32.95 -22.23 -27.41
C ASN A 293 -31.57 -21.57 -27.40
N LYS A 294 -31.04 -21.23 -28.58
CA LYS A 294 -29.73 -20.57 -28.71
C LYS A 294 -29.65 -19.23 -27.98
N HIS A 295 -30.76 -18.49 -27.89
CA HIS A 295 -30.83 -17.22 -27.17
C HIS A 295 -30.68 -17.43 -25.65
N HIS A 296 -31.35 -18.42 -25.08
CA HIS A 296 -31.22 -18.80 -23.67
C HIS A 296 -29.77 -19.14 -23.29
N ILE A 297 -29.07 -19.89 -24.15
CA ILE A 297 -27.65 -20.21 -23.94
C ILE A 297 -26.78 -18.94 -23.96
N ALA A 298 -27.07 -18.00 -24.85
CA ALA A 298 -26.36 -16.72 -24.90
C ALA A 298 -26.62 -15.87 -23.63
N CYS A 299 -27.85 -15.82 -23.14
CA CYS A 299 -28.22 -15.14 -21.91
C CYS A 299 -27.47 -15.72 -20.69
N ILE A 300 -27.44 -17.05 -20.54
CA ILE A 300 -26.67 -17.72 -19.47
C ILE A 300 -25.19 -17.31 -19.54
N LYS A 301 -24.58 -17.37 -20.74
CA LYS A 301 -23.17 -17.00 -20.93
C LYS A 301 -22.91 -15.53 -20.59
N GLN A 302 -23.85 -14.65 -20.92
CA GLN A 302 -23.75 -13.22 -20.59
C GLN A 302 -23.87 -12.98 -19.09
N ALA A 303 -24.87 -13.57 -18.43
CA ALA A 303 -25.06 -13.46 -16.98
C ALA A 303 -23.85 -14.02 -16.21
N GLY A 304 -23.32 -15.17 -16.62
CA GLY A 304 -22.10 -15.75 -16.02
C GLY A 304 -20.89 -14.82 -16.12
N LYS A 305 -20.68 -14.17 -17.28
CA LYS A 305 -19.65 -13.14 -17.43
C LYS A 305 -19.87 -11.92 -16.53
N GLN A 306 -21.13 -11.55 -16.26
CA GLN A 306 -21.41 -10.44 -15.35
C GLN A 306 -21.14 -10.84 -13.89
N ILE A 307 -21.49 -12.06 -13.49
CA ILE A 307 -21.12 -12.59 -12.17
C ILE A 307 -19.60 -12.51 -11.97
N GLU A 308 -18.81 -13.04 -12.91
CA GLU A 308 -17.34 -12.97 -12.84
C GLU A 308 -16.81 -11.53 -12.73
N ARG A 309 -17.47 -10.58 -13.42
CA ARG A 309 -17.11 -9.16 -13.35
C ARG A 309 -17.45 -8.53 -12.01
N ILE A 310 -18.61 -8.86 -11.44
CA ILE A 310 -19.05 -8.37 -10.13
C ILE A 310 -18.17 -8.94 -9.02
N GLU A 311 -17.81 -10.23 -9.10
CA GLU A 311 -16.88 -10.84 -8.15
C GLU A 311 -15.53 -10.11 -8.15
N ARG A 312 -14.95 -9.85 -9.32
CA ARG A 312 -13.73 -9.03 -9.43
C ARG A 312 -13.89 -7.62 -8.88
N LEU A 313 -15.06 -7.00 -9.02
CA LEU A 313 -15.33 -5.68 -8.43
C LEU A 313 -15.33 -5.76 -6.90
N ILE A 314 -16.01 -6.77 -6.34
CA ILE A 314 -16.08 -6.97 -4.90
C ILE A 314 -14.67 -7.24 -4.36
N ASP A 315 -13.93 -8.16 -4.98
CA ASP A 315 -12.60 -8.55 -4.55
C ASP A 315 -11.62 -7.37 -4.61
N ARG A 316 -11.69 -6.51 -5.63
CA ARG A 316 -10.76 -5.37 -5.76
C ARG A 316 -11.13 -4.17 -4.89
N CYS A 317 -12.41 -3.95 -4.61
CA CYS A 317 -12.86 -2.76 -3.88
C CYS A 317 -12.97 -2.99 -2.37
N PHE A 318 -13.17 -4.23 -1.92
CA PHE A 318 -13.42 -4.56 -0.51
C PHE A 318 -12.45 -5.60 0.04
N VAL A 319 -11.20 -5.59 -0.46
CA VAL A 319 -10.11 -6.40 0.11
C VAL A 319 -10.09 -6.18 1.61
N GLN A 320 -10.21 -7.29 2.35
CA GLN A 320 -10.09 -7.34 3.81
C GLN A 320 -8.63 -7.46 4.18
#